data_AF-A0A7Z9YYS5-F1
#
_entry.id   AF-A0A7Z9YYS5-F1
#
_cell.length_a   1.000
_cell.length_b   1.000
_cell.length_c   1.000
_cell.angle_alpha   90.00
_cell.angle_beta   90.00
_cell.angle_gamma   90.00
#
_symmetry.space_group_name_H-M   'P 1'
#
loop_
_entity.id
_entity.type
_entity.pdbx_description
1 polymer ?
#
loop_
_entity_poly.entity_id
_entity_poly.type
_entity_poly.pdbx_seq_one_letter_code
_entity_poly.pdbx_strand_id
1 'polypeptide(L)'
;IHGSTFHTELGWHWWELWHHEGRRARHGAAMQGPDYTHWHGMYDVAHNFYFKFIPELMHLAGKKGMTEKYQKAVDAILAKPEHKWYAEGFGEDVMKDIKEQEKSRYKQ
;
A
#
# COMPACT_ATOMS: atom_id res chain seq x y z
N ILE A 1 -25.62 6.12 0.85
CA ILE A 1 -25.43 5.03 -0.11
C ILE A 1 -26.23 3.86 0.43
N HIS A 2 -27.40 3.57 -0.16
CA HIS A 2 -28.17 2.36 0.17
C HIS A 2 -27.69 1.26 -0.79
N GLY A 3 -26.93 0.31 -0.27
CA GLY A 3 -26.30 -0.77 -1.02
C GLY A 3 -25.05 -1.26 -0.28
N SER A 4 -24.69 -2.53 -0.45
CA SER A 4 -23.47 -3.09 0.13
C SER A 4 -22.23 -2.27 -0.24
N THR A 5 -21.16 -2.37 0.56
CA THR A 5 -19.88 -1.73 0.26
C THR A 5 -19.30 -2.16 -1.10
N PHE A 6 -19.75 -3.28 -1.67
CA PHE A 6 -19.27 -3.82 -2.95
C PHE A 6 -19.81 -3.10 -4.20
N HIS A 7 -20.73 -2.14 -4.08
CA HIS A 7 -21.23 -1.38 -5.25
C HIS A 7 -20.39 -0.15 -5.60
N THR A 8 -19.23 0.03 -4.98
CA THR A 8 -18.33 1.16 -5.24
C THR A 8 -16.91 0.67 -5.43
N GLU A 9 -16.15 1.30 -6.32
CA GLU A 9 -14.72 1.02 -6.53
C GLU A 9 -13.95 1.09 -5.20
N LEU A 10 -14.19 2.13 -4.39
CA LEU A 10 -13.56 2.27 -3.08
C LEU A 10 -13.81 1.05 -2.18
N GLY A 11 -15.05 0.55 -2.14
CA GLY A 11 -15.38 -0.61 -1.33
C GLY A 11 -14.87 -1.93 -1.93
N TRP A 12 -14.70 -2.01 -3.25
CA TRP A 12 -14.01 -3.13 -3.90
C TRP A 12 -12.51 -3.12 -3.57
N HIS A 13 -11.83 -1.98 -3.66
CA HIS A 13 -10.44 -1.83 -3.23
C HIS A 13 -10.26 -2.21 -1.76
N TRP A 14 -11.15 -1.74 -0.88
CA TRP A 14 -11.12 -2.13 0.52
C TRP A 14 -11.25 -3.64 0.71
N TRP A 15 -12.16 -4.29 -0.03
CA TRP A 15 -12.34 -5.73 0.05
C TRP A 15 -11.11 -6.51 -0.42
N GLU A 16 -10.52 -6.14 -1.55
CA GLU A 16 -9.31 -6.78 -2.09
C GLU A 16 -8.18 -6.78 -1.05
N LEU A 17 -7.96 -5.63 -0.38
CA LEU A 17 -6.90 -5.45 0.62
C LEU A 17 -6.98 -6.48 1.76
N TRP A 18 -8.15 -6.65 2.40
CA TRP A 18 -8.25 -7.54 3.56
C TRP A 18 -8.64 -8.98 3.19
N HIS A 19 -9.45 -9.16 2.15
CA HIS A 19 -10.06 -10.42 1.79
C HIS A 19 -9.25 -11.23 0.79
N HIS A 20 -8.80 -10.63 -0.30
CA HIS A 20 -8.08 -11.38 -1.33
C HIS A 20 -6.58 -11.41 -1.00
N GLU A 21 -5.98 -10.24 -0.86
CA GLU A 21 -4.54 -10.05 -0.71
C GLU A 21 -4.10 -10.33 0.72
N GLY A 22 -4.74 -9.70 1.70
CA GLY A 22 -4.46 -9.93 3.11
C GLY A 22 -4.70 -11.38 3.53
N ARG A 23 -5.71 -12.05 2.97
CA ARG A 23 -5.93 -13.49 3.21
C ARG A 23 -4.81 -14.32 2.62
N ARG A 24 -4.42 -14.08 1.35
CA ARG A 24 -3.29 -14.79 0.70
C ARG A 24 -2.02 -14.63 1.52
N ALA A 25 -1.73 -13.41 2.00
CA ALA A 25 -0.60 -13.15 2.87
C ALA A 25 -0.63 -14.01 4.15
N ARG A 26 -1.75 -13.99 4.89
CA ARG A 26 -1.89 -14.73 6.17
C ARG A 26 -1.85 -16.24 5.98
N HIS A 27 -2.53 -16.77 4.96
CA HIS A 27 -2.55 -18.21 4.70
C HIS A 27 -1.20 -18.68 4.13
N GLY A 28 -0.58 -17.89 3.26
CA GLY A 28 0.78 -18.13 2.79
C GLY A 28 1.74 -18.26 3.96
N ALA A 29 1.67 -17.34 4.93
CA ALA A 29 2.52 -17.39 6.12
C ALA A 29 2.26 -18.65 6.94
N ALA A 30 0.98 -19.00 7.17
CA ALA A 30 0.59 -20.18 7.95
C ALA A 30 1.01 -21.51 7.29
N MET A 31 1.11 -21.56 5.96
CA MET A 31 1.48 -22.75 5.20
C MET A 31 2.95 -22.74 4.75
N GLN A 32 3.78 -21.84 5.30
CA GLN A 32 5.19 -21.67 4.90
C GLN A 32 5.38 -21.43 3.39
N GLY A 33 4.44 -20.72 2.75
CA GLY A 33 4.51 -20.28 1.37
C GLY A 33 5.07 -18.85 1.27
N PRO A 34 6.39 -18.66 1.10
CA PRO A 34 7.01 -17.33 1.11
C PRO A 34 6.51 -16.45 -0.03
N ASP A 35 6.28 -17.03 -1.22
CA ASP A 35 5.81 -16.31 -2.39
C ASP A 35 4.36 -15.79 -2.22
N TYR A 36 3.48 -16.61 -1.66
CA TYR A 36 2.11 -16.21 -1.30
C TYR A 36 2.04 -15.23 -0.15
N THR A 37 3.00 -15.30 0.76
CA THR A 37 3.13 -14.33 1.85
C THR A 37 3.53 -12.97 1.29
N HIS A 38 4.51 -12.96 0.38
CA HIS A 38 5.14 -11.75 -0.10
C HIS A 38 4.52 -11.24 -1.40
N TRP A 39 4.91 -11.80 -2.55
CA TRP A 39 4.55 -11.29 -3.88
C TRP A 39 3.06 -11.35 -4.17
N HIS A 40 2.40 -12.45 -3.79
CA HIS A 40 0.95 -12.60 -3.98
C HIS A 40 0.14 -12.21 -2.73
N GLY A 41 0.77 -11.57 -1.75
CA GLY A 41 0.13 -11.19 -0.49
C GLY A 41 0.43 -9.73 -0.17
N MET A 42 1.46 -9.52 0.65
CA MET A 42 1.80 -8.19 1.16
C MET A 42 2.18 -7.18 0.07
N TYR A 43 2.79 -7.61 -1.04
CA TYR A 43 3.06 -6.73 -2.17
C TYR A 43 1.76 -6.18 -2.78
N ASP A 44 0.78 -7.05 -3.05
CA ASP A 44 -0.51 -6.63 -3.61
C ASP A 44 -1.26 -5.71 -2.63
N VAL A 45 -1.23 -6.02 -1.32
CA VAL A 45 -1.80 -5.15 -0.26
C VAL A 45 -1.18 -3.76 -0.34
N ALA A 46 0.15 -3.66 -0.36
CA ALA A 46 0.82 -2.38 -0.43
C ALA A 46 0.45 -1.64 -1.73
N HIS A 47 0.60 -2.30 -2.88
CA HIS A 47 0.33 -1.70 -4.18
C HIS A 47 -1.10 -1.13 -4.25
N ASN A 48 -2.11 -1.92 -3.87
CA ASN A 48 -3.50 -1.49 -3.94
C ASN A 48 -3.84 -0.42 -2.89
N PHE A 49 -3.20 -0.43 -1.72
CA PHE A 49 -3.42 0.60 -0.71
C PHE A 49 -2.97 1.97 -1.22
N TYR A 50 -1.74 2.07 -1.72
CA TYR A 50 -1.17 3.35 -2.16
C TYR A 50 -1.70 3.83 -3.50
N PHE A 51 -1.87 2.92 -4.47
CA PHE A 51 -2.13 3.32 -5.86
C PHE A 51 -3.60 3.18 -6.30
N LYS A 52 -4.46 2.56 -5.49
CA LYS A 52 -5.90 2.43 -5.79
C LYS A 52 -6.78 3.00 -4.69
N PHE A 53 -6.62 2.53 -3.46
CA PHE A 53 -7.50 2.89 -2.34
C PHE A 53 -7.40 4.36 -1.94
N ILE A 54 -6.18 4.87 -1.66
CA ILE A 54 -5.99 6.28 -1.27
C ILE A 54 -6.47 7.24 -2.37
N PRO A 55 -6.09 7.08 -3.65
CA PRO A 55 -6.56 7.98 -4.71
C PRO A 55 -8.08 8.01 -4.86
N GLU A 56 -8.73 6.85 -4.86
CA GLU A 56 -10.20 6.78 -5.00
C GLU A 56 -10.91 7.35 -3.75
N LEU A 57 -10.35 7.15 -2.55
CA LEU A 57 -10.85 7.79 -1.33
C LEU A 57 -10.82 9.31 -1.45
N MET A 58 -9.70 9.87 -1.90
CA MET A 58 -9.53 11.31 -2.05
C MET A 58 -10.42 11.90 -3.16
N HIS A 59 -10.59 11.17 -4.26
CA HIS A 59 -11.51 11.53 -5.34
C HIS A 59 -12.97 11.60 -4.85
N LEU A 60 -13.44 10.60 -4.12
CA LEU A 60 -14.79 10.59 -3.55
C LEU A 60 -14.96 11.63 -2.43
N ALA A 61 -13.91 11.88 -1.65
CA ALA A 61 -13.91 12.93 -0.64
C ALA A 61 -14.10 14.31 -1.28
N GLY A 62 -13.39 14.59 -2.39
CA GLY A 62 -13.56 15.81 -3.18
C GLY A 62 -14.98 16.00 -3.68
N LYS A 63 -15.58 14.97 -4.28
CA LYS A 63 -16.96 15.00 -4.77
C LYS A 63 -18.01 15.28 -3.68
N LYS A 64 -17.71 14.93 -2.43
CA LYS A 64 -18.63 15.08 -1.30
C LYS A 64 -18.26 16.24 -0.37
N GLY A 65 -17.28 17.07 -0.72
CA GLY A 65 -16.82 18.17 0.13
C GLY A 65 -16.24 17.71 1.47
N MET A 66 -15.67 16.49 1.52
CA MET A 66 -15.06 15.90 2.73
C MET A 66 -13.54 15.81 2.64
N THR A 67 -12.90 16.51 1.70
CA THR A 67 -11.46 16.44 1.43
C THR A 67 -10.62 16.66 2.68
N GLU A 68 -10.88 17.72 3.44
CA GLU A 68 -10.10 18.06 4.64
C GLU A 68 -10.11 16.94 5.69
N LYS A 69 -11.29 16.35 5.92
CA LYS A 69 -11.47 15.26 6.87
C LYS A 69 -10.63 14.04 6.50
N TYR A 70 -10.69 13.62 5.24
CA TYR A 70 -10.00 12.41 4.79
C TYR A 70 -8.51 12.65 4.53
N GLN A 71 -8.13 13.84 4.06
CA GLN A 71 -6.73 14.23 3.91
C GLN A 71 -6.02 14.14 5.27
N LYS A 72 -6.59 14.72 6.32
CA LYS A 72 -6.03 14.64 7.67
C LYS A 72 -5.84 13.19 8.15
N ALA A 73 -6.77 12.30 7.84
CA ALA A 73 -6.67 10.90 8.21
C ALA A 73 -5.58 10.16 7.42
N VAL A 74 -5.48 10.42 6.12
CA VAL A 74 -4.44 9.86 5.24
C VAL A 74 -3.06 10.36 5.66
N ASP A 75 -2.91 11.66 5.90
CA ASP A 75 -1.63 12.27 6.34
C ASP A 75 -1.17 11.68 7.67
N ALA A 76 -2.08 11.47 8.62
CA ALA A 76 -1.75 10.85 9.90
C ALA A 76 -1.26 9.39 9.75
N ILE A 77 -1.73 8.67 8.72
CA ILE A 77 -1.23 7.33 8.39
C ILE A 77 0.14 7.46 7.73
N LEU A 78 0.26 8.26 6.68
CA LEU A 78 1.49 8.41 5.89
C LEU A 78 2.64 9.07 6.65
N ALA A 79 2.37 9.78 7.75
CA ALA A 79 3.39 10.33 8.64
C ALA A 79 4.13 9.26 9.46
N LYS A 80 3.62 8.02 9.54
CA LYS A 80 4.31 6.98 10.32
C LYS A 80 5.57 6.48 9.58
N PRO A 81 6.62 6.04 10.32
CA PRO A 81 7.90 5.64 9.73
C PRO A 81 7.79 4.58 8.64
N GLU A 82 6.79 3.69 8.71
CA GLU A 82 6.57 2.60 7.76
C GLU A 82 6.18 3.09 6.36
N HIS A 83 5.72 4.33 6.23
CA HIS A 83 5.28 4.94 4.97
C HIS A 83 6.32 5.88 4.36
N LYS A 84 7.50 6.06 5.00
CA LYS A 84 8.53 6.99 4.53
C LYS A 84 8.95 6.78 3.09
N TRP A 85 9.07 5.52 2.66
CA TRP A 85 9.44 5.18 1.29
C TRP A 85 8.45 5.75 0.25
N TYR A 86 7.17 5.90 0.61
CA TYR A 86 6.14 6.42 -0.28
C TYR A 86 6.18 7.95 -0.35
N ALA A 87 6.46 8.62 0.77
CA ALA A 87 6.46 10.08 0.86
C ALA A 87 7.78 10.72 0.39
N GLU A 88 8.92 10.15 0.78
CA GLU A 88 10.25 10.74 0.61
C GLU A 88 11.11 9.95 -0.40
N GLY A 89 10.70 8.73 -0.76
CA GLY A 89 11.55 7.82 -1.52
C GLY A 89 12.76 7.37 -0.70
N PHE A 90 13.87 7.11 -1.39
CA PHE A 90 15.16 6.83 -0.75
C PHE A 90 16.04 8.08 -0.82
N GLY A 91 16.59 8.49 0.32
CA GLY A 91 17.54 9.61 0.41
C GLY A 91 18.85 9.35 -0.33
N GLU A 92 19.66 10.40 -0.53
CA GLU A 92 20.96 10.28 -1.22
C GLU A 92 21.91 9.30 -0.52
N ASP A 93 21.85 9.22 0.80
CA ASP A 93 22.58 8.28 1.65
C ASP A 93 22.18 6.83 1.34
N VAL A 94 20.87 6.53 1.37
CA VAL A 94 20.34 5.19 1.07
C VAL A 94 20.65 4.79 -0.37
N MET A 95 20.53 5.73 -1.33
CA MET A 95 20.86 5.47 -2.72
C MET A 95 22.35 5.24 -2.95
N LYS A 96 23.23 5.89 -2.17
CA LYS A 96 24.66 5.62 -2.19
C LYS A 96 24.96 4.21 -1.67
N ASP A 97 24.36 3.83 -0.54
CA ASP A 97 24.51 2.50 0.04
C ASP A 97 24.03 1.39 -0.91
N ILE A 98 22.90 1.61 -1.59
CA ILE A 98 22.39 0.70 -2.63
C ILE A 98 23.42 0.53 -3.74
N LYS A 99 23.98 1.62 -4.27
CA LYS A 99 24.99 1.56 -5.35
C LYS A 99 26.28 0.87 -4.91
N GLU A 100 26.72 1.08 -3.67
CA GLU A 100 27.89 0.40 -3.11
C GLU A 100 27.63 -1.11 -2.93
N GLN A 101 26.44 -1.49 -2.45
CA GLN A 101 26.02 -2.90 -2.41
C GLN A 101 25.93 -3.52 -3.80
N GLU A 102 25.38 -2.82 -4.79
CA GLU A 102 25.30 -3.32 -6.17
C GLU A 102 26.70 -3.56 -6.75
N LYS A 103 27.62 -2.59 -6.60
CA LYS A 103 29.02 -2.75 -7.05
C LYS A 103 29.70 -3.95 -6.38
N SER A 104 29.54 -4.11 -5.07
CA SER A 104 30.16 -5.22 -4.33
C SER A 104 29.55 -6.58 -4.68
N ARG A 105 28.22 -6.66 -4.86
CA ARG A 105 27.50 -7.89 -5.23
C ARG A 105 27.75 -8.32 -6.67
N TYR A 106 27.72 -7.37 -7.60
CA TYR A 106 27.76 -7.67 -9.03
C TYR A 106 29.15 -7.49 -9.66
N LYS A 107 30.18 -7.17 -8.87
CA LYS A 107 31.57 -6.94 -9.33
C LYS A 107 31.65 -5.99 -10.53
N GLN A 108 30.86 -4.92 -10.50
CA GLN A 108 30.86 -3.86 -11.51
C GLN A 108 31.82 -2.74 -11.15
#